data_AF-A0A970YEZ0-F1
#
_entry.id   AF-A0A970YEZ0-F1
#
_cell.length_a   1.000
_cell.length_b   1.000
_cell.length_c   1.000
_cell.angle_alpha   90.00
_cell.angle_beta   90.00
_cell.angle_gamma   90.00
#
_symmetry.space_group_name_H-M   'P 1'
#
loop_
_entity.id
_entity.type
_entity.pdbx_description
1 polymer ?
#
loop_
_entity_poly.entity_id
_entity_poly.type
_entity_poly.pdbx_seq_one_letter_code
_entity_poly.pdbx_strand_id
1 'polypeptide(L)'
;MAAPGPQATMRDFDTAALVVAVGAELDDEHEVAACWMRRARDNGARLLLVECRADRLKGQDHGAEVEEAEAAVAQLSGDDRLVVVYGPRADARLLERLNERGSVAFLSLPEGVNAAGAAALGLEEAVAGGAPDAAYIYATDSLTATPPVRGDFQIVHSCYRTELTDGADVVLPALHWTEKEGHFTGPSGDLRTVNRVVAVPQWARDDRDVLSALVGLTEVSR
;
A
#
# COMPACT_ATOMS: atom_id res chain seq x y z
N MET A 1 -6.99 -5.70 -1.01
CA MET A 1 -7.25 -7.09 -1.43
C MET A 1 -5.97 -7.91 -1.23
N ALA A 2 -6.08 -9.15 -0.73
CA ALA A 2 -4.93 -10.05 -0.60
C ALA A 2 -4.51 -10.60 -1.98
N ALA A 3 -3.24 -11.02 -2.11
CA ALA A 3 -2.76 -11.60 -3.36
C ALA A 3 -3.41 -12.98 -3.61
N PRO A 4 -3.87 -13.29 -4.83
CA PRO A 4 -4.46 -14.58 -5.15
C PRO A 4 -3.41 -15.70 -5.30
N GLY A 5 -2.13 -15.34 -5.40
CA GLY A 5 -1.03 -16.27 -5.62
C GLY A 5 0.27 -15.84 -4.92
N PRO A 6 1.40 -16.48 -5.26
CA PRO A 6 2.71 -16.20 -4.69
C PRO A 6 3.09 -14.72 -4.81
N GLN A 7 3.72 -14.17 -3.77
CA GLN A 7 4.09 -12.76 -3.76
C GLN A 7 5.34 -12.50 -4.60
N ALA A 8 5.28 -11.47 -5.43
CA ALA A 8 6.40 -11.05 -6.27
C ALA A 8 7.41 -10.22 -5.49
N THR A 9 8.67 -10.43 -5.84
CA THR A 9 9.83 -9.66 -5.42
C THR A 9 10.40 -8.91 -6.61
N MET A 10 11.30 -7.95 -6.34
CA MET A 10 12.06 -7.27 -7.39
C MET A 10 12.79 -8.23 -8.34
N ARG A 11 13.22 -9.41 -7.86
CA ARG A 11 13.93 -10.39 -8.71
C ARG A 11 13.04 -11.02 -9.77
N ASP A 12 11.73 -11.12 -9.51
CA ASP A 12 10.80 -11.71 -10.48
C ASP A 12 10.68 -10.85 -11.74
N PHE A 13 10.86 -9.53 -11.61
CA PHE A 13 10.89 -8.59 -12.74
C PHE A 13 12.13 -8.75 -13.62
N ASP A 14 13.26 -9.18 -13.06
CA ASP A 14 14.51 -9.32 -13.82
C ASP A 14 14.41 -10.42 -14.90
N THR A 15 13.57 -11.44 -14.68
CA THR A 15 13.39 -12.59 -15.57
C THR A 15 11.97 -12.70 -16.15
N ALA A 16 11.14 -11.67 -15.97
CA ALA A 16 9.76 -11.68 -16.46
C ALA A 16 9.73 -11.77 -17.99
N ALA A 17 8.90 -12.66 -18.54
CA ALA A 17 8.58 -12.65 -19.97
C ALA A 17 7.43 -11.67 -20.25
N LEU A 18 6.50 -11.55 -19.30
CA LEU A 18 5.36 -10.65 -19.34
C LEU A 18 5.12 -10.07 -17.95
N VAL A 19 4.84 -8.76 -17.91
CA VAL A 19 4.32 -8.08 -16.72
C VAL A 19 2.96 -7.50 -17.07
N VAL A 20 1.94 -7.83 -16.28
CA VAL A 20 0.60 -7.27 -16.40
C VAL A 20 0.33 -6.41 -15.19
N ALA A 21 0.12 -5.11 -15.36
CA ALA A 21 -0.38 -4.23 -14.31
C ALA A 21 -1.89 -4.07 -14.43
N VAL A 22 -2.62 -4.12 -13.30
CA VAL A 22 -4.08 -4.01 -13.26
C VAL A 22 -4.50 -2.98 -12.22
N GLY A 23 -5.26 -1.96 -12.63
CA GLY A 23 -5.85 -0.98 -11.72
C GLY A 23 -4.85 -0.23 -10.83
N ALA A 24 -3.61 -0.07 -11.29
CA ALA A 24 -2.52 0.53 -10.51
C ALA A 24 -2.32 2.03 -10.81
N GLU A 25 -1.77 2.74 -9.82
CA GLU A 25 -1.32 4.14 -9.92
C GLU A 25 0.21 4.20 -9.95
N LEU A 26 0.79 4.22 -11.16
CA LEU A 26 2.23 4.00 -11.38
C LEU A 26 3.04 5.30 -11.53
N ASP A 27 2.37 6.44 -11.65
CA ASP A 27 3.03 7.72 -11.92
C ASP A 27 3.37 8.54 -10.67
N ASP A 28 2.50 8.52 -9.67
CA ASP A 28 2.62 9.37 -8.48
C ASP A 28 2.63 8.58 -7.17
N GLU A 29 1.93 7.43 -7.10
CA GLU A 29 1.89 6.62 -5.87
C GLU A 29 2.94 5.50 -5.86
N HIS A 30 3.09 4.77 -6.97
CA HIS A 30 3.90 3.56 -7.04
C HIS A 30 5.05 3.65 -8.07
N GLU A 31 5.74 4.79 -8.10
CA GLU A 31 6.83 5.06 -9.05
C GLU A 31 7.97 4.02 -9.04
N VAL A 32 8.25 3.43 -7.87
CA VAL A 32 9.27 2.38 -7.75
C VAL A 32 8.84 1.08 -8.45
N ALA A 33 7.56 0.72 -8.38
CA ALA A 33 7.04 -0.42 -9.15
C ALA A 33 7.16 -0.13 -10.65
N ALA A 34 6.88 1.10 -11.08
CA ALA A 34 7.09 1.52 -12.46
C ALA A 34 8.57 1.42 -12.89
N CYS A 35 9.54 1.71 -12.00
CA CYS A 35 10.96 1.47 -12.25
C CYS A 35 11.26 -0.02 -12.50
N TRP A 36 10.70 -0.93 -11.69
CA TRP A 36 10.89 -2.37 -11.87
C TRP A 36 10.28 -2.86 -13.18
N MET A 37 9.11 -2.34 -13.55
CA MET A 37 8.47 -2.64 -14.83
C MET A 37 9.30 -2.15 -16.02
N ARG A 38 9.81 -0.90 -15.98
CA ARG A 38 10.73 -0.39 -17.02
C ARG A 38 11.95 -1.29 -17.19
N ARG A 39 12.55 -1.70 -16.09
CA ARG A 39 13.70 -2.61 -16.09
C ARG A 39 13.36 -3.99 -16.68
N ALA A 40 12.19 -4.55 -16.34
CA ALA A 40 11.71 -5.80 -16.93
C ALA A 40 11.61 -5.68 -18.46
N ARG A 41 11.03 -4.57 -18.94
CA ARG A 41 10.96 -4.29 -20.39
C ARG A 41 12.32 -4.14 -21.03
N ASP A 42 13.23 -3.43 -20.39
CA ASP A 42 14.60 -3.26 -20.90
C ASP A 42 15.35 -4.62 -20.94
N ASN A 43 14.92 -5.60 -20.14
CA ASN A 43 15.36 -7.01 -20.19
C ASN A 43 14.58 -7.88 -21.19
N GLY A 44 13.64 -7.31 -21.96
CA GLY A 44 12.87 -8.01 -22.99
C GLY A 44 11.46 -8.44 -22.58
N ALA A 45 11.00 -8.13 -21.36
CA ALA A 45 9.62 -8.40 -20.97
C ALA A 45 8.63 -7.56 -21.78
N ARG A 46 7.48 -8.14 -22.13
CA ARG A 46 6.31 -7.36 -22.56
C ARG A 46 5.66 -6.75 -21.32
N LEU A 47 5.16 -5.52 -21.42
CA LEU A 47 4.38 -4.87 -20.35
C LEU A 47 2.97 -4.61 -20.87
N LEU A 48 1.94 -4.96 -20.11
CA LEU A 48 0.55 -4.62 -20.40
C LEU A 48 -0.08 -3.96 -19.18
N LEU A 49 -0.84 -2.89 -19.38
CA LEU A 49 -1.48 -2.09 -18.35
C LEU A 49 -2.98 -2.08 -18.61
N VAL A 50 -3.71 -2.71 -17.70
CA VAL A 50 -5.17 -2.75 -17.69
C VAL A 50 -5.65 -1.73 -16.67
N GLU A 51 -6.38 -0.71 -17.12
CA GLU A 51 -6.99 0.33 -16.26
C GLU A 51 -6.01 1.06 -15.32
N CYS A 52 -4.72 1.12 -15.66
CA CYS A 52 -3.71 1.81 -14.89
C CYS A 52 -3.59 3.29 -15.28
N ARG A 53 -3.08 4.09 -14.35
CA ARG A 53 -2.57 5.44 -14.63
C ARG A 53 -1.04 5.38 -14.64
N ALA A 54 -0.44 5.69 -15.77
CA ALA A 54 0.96 5.40 -16.06
C ALA A 54 1.52 6.24 -17.23
N ASP A 55 1.10 7.50 -17.36
CA ASP A 55 1.50 8.43 -18.42
C ASP A 55 3.02 8.64 -18.48
N ARG A 56 3.74 8.48 -17.36
CA ARG A 56 5.20 8.57 -17.31
C ARG A 56 5.89 7.29 -17.76
N LEU A 57 5.16 6.18 -17.93
CA LEU A 57 5.68 4.92 -18.46
C LEU A 57 5.73 4.96 -20.00
N LYS A 58 6.78 5.59 -20.53
CA LYS A 58 6.95 5.78 -21.99
C LYS A 58 7.16 4.44 -22.73
N GLY A 59 6.44 4.22 -23.84
CA GLY A 59 6.69 3.17 -24.86
C GLY A 59 5.40 2.62 -25.48
N GLN A 60 5.51 1.83 -26.55
CA GLN A 60 4.37 1.56 -27.46
C GLN A 60 3.35 0.53 -26.96
N ASP A 61 3.70 -0.35 -26.00
CA ASP A 61 2.92 -1.56 -25.74
C ASP A 61 2.12 -1.56 -24.42
N HIS A 62 1.94 -0.42 -23.78
CA HIS A 62 1.49 -0.41 -22.37
C HIS A 62 -0.03 -0.41 -22.19
N GLY A 63 -0.83 0.28 -23.01
CA GLY A 63 -2.29 0.22 -22.83
C GLY A 63 -2.85 -1.10 -23.35
N ALA A 64 -3.61 -1.81 -22.53
CA ALA A 64 -4.23 -3.08 -22.92
C ALA A 64 -5.65 -3.20 -22.38
N GLU A 65 -6.54 -3.77 -23.19
CA GLU A 65 -7.85 -4.24 -22.73
C GLU A 65 -7.69 -5.57 -21.97
N VAL A 66 -8.73 -5.94 -21.20
CA VAL A 66 -8.71 -7.19 -20.40
C VAL A 66 -8.46 -8.41 -21.28
N GLU A 67 -9.14 -8.50 -22.42
CA GLU A 67 -9.04 -9.61 -23.36
C GLU A 67 -7.64 -9.71 -23.99
N GLU A 68 -6.97 -8.58 -24.21
CA GLU A 68 -5.60 -8.54 -24.74
C GLU A 68 -4.59 -9.06 -23.71
N ALA A 69 -4.77 -8.68 -22.45
CA ALA A 69 -3.96 -9.19 -21.35
C ALA A 69 -4.12 -10.72 -21.18
N GLU A 70 -5.34 -11.21 -21.19
CA GLU A 70 -5.63 -12.65 -21.11
C GLU A 70 -5.06 -13.42 -22.31
N ALA A 71 -5.22 -12.90 -23.52
CA ALA A 71 -4.66 -13.50 -24.73
C ALA A 71 -3.13 -13.55 -24.69
N ALA A 72 -2.47 -12.50 -24.20
CA ALA A 72 -1.01 -12.46 -24.06
C ALA A 72 -0.52 -13.47 -23.01
N VAL A 73 -1.25 -13.62 -21.89
CA VAL A 73 -0.95 -14.62 -20.86
C VAL A 73 -1.12 -16.04 -21.39
N ALA A 74 -2.15 -16.29 -22.21
CA ALA A 74 -2.38 -17.60 -22.83
C ALA A 74 -1.30 -18.00 -23.86
N GLN A 75 -0.57 -17.03 -24.43
CA GLN A 75 0.53 -17.27 -25.37
C GLN A 75 1.87 -17.59 -24.71
N LEU A 76 1.98 -17.42 -23.39
CA LEU A 76 3.21 -17.72 -22.66
C LEU A 76 3.48 -19.24 -22.63
N SER A 77 4.74 -19.60 -22.83
CA SER A 77 5.24 -20.97 -22.62
C SER A 77 5.21 -21.33 -21.13
N GLY A 78 5.23 -22.62 -20.77
CA GLY A 78 5.19 -23.04 -19.35
C GLY A 78 6.33 -22.47 -18.48
N ASP A 79 7.51 -22.29 -19.07
CA ASP A 79 8.70 -21.75 -18.39
C ASP A 79 8.70 -20.22 -18.28
N ASP A 80 7.82 -19.53 -19.00
CA ASP A 80 7.76 -18.07 -18.99
C ASP A 80 7.27 -17.56 -17.64
N ARG A 81 7.98 -16.58 -17.10
CA ARG A 81 7.62 -15.93 -15.84
C ARG A 81 6.59 -14.82 -16.12
N LEU A 82 5.42 -14.94 -15.50
CA LEU A 82 4.41 -13.88 -15.45
C LEU A 82 4.49 -13.16 -14.10
N VAL A 83 4.61 -11.84 -14.15
CA VAL A 83 4.43 -10.98 -12.97
C VAL A 83 3.16 -10.17 -13.13
N VAL A 84 2.29 -10.22 -12.13
CA VAL A 84 1.07 -9.41 -12.09
C VAL A 84 1.22 -8.35 -11.01
N VAL A 85 1.17 -7.09 -11.40
CA VAL A 85 1.17 -5.93 -10.51
C VAL A 85 -0.26 -5.45 -10.38
N TYR A 86 -0.77 -5.19 -9.18
CA TYR A 86 -2.16 -4.78 -9.04
C TYR A 86 -2.36 -3.73 -7.95
N GLY A 87 -3.15 -2.72 -8.28
CA GLY A 87 -3.54 -1.65 -7.35
C GLY A 87 -4.94 -1.84 -6.77
N PRO A 88 -5.45 -0.84 -6.03
CA PRO A 88 -6.74 -0.94 -5.35
C PRO A 88 -7.93 -1.01 -6.30
N ARG A 89 -7.77 -0.52 -7.53
CA ARG A 89 -8.83 -0.53 -8.56
C ARG A 89 -8.86 -1.83 -9.38
N ALA A 90 -8.04 -2.82 -9.05
CA ALA A 90 -7.95 -4.05 -9.83
C ALA A 90 -9.22 -4.92 -9.71
N ASP A 91 -9.72 -5.44 -10.83
CA ASP A 91 -10.77 -6.46 -10.83
C ASP A 91 -10.25 -7.78 -10.25
N ALA A 92 -10.78 -8.15 -9.08
CA ALA A 92 -10.47 -9.41 -8.40
C ALA A 92 -10.65 -10.63 -9.30
N ARG A 93 -11.69 -10.64 -10.14
CA ARG A 93 -11.96 -11.78 -11.04
C ARG A 93 -10.91 -11.91 -12.12
N LEU A 94 -10.38 -10.80 -12.63
CA LEU A 94 -9.27 -10.84 -13.57
C LEU A 94 -8.04 -11.44 -12.90
N LEU A 95 -7.69 -11.00 -11.69
CA LEU A 95 -6.51 -11.53 -11.00
C LEU A 95 -6.61 -13.04 -10.76
N GLU A 96 -7.80 -13.55 -10.40
CA GLU A 96 -8.03 -14.99 -10.24
C GLU A 96 -7.84 -15.75 -11.57
N ARG A 97 -8.37 -15.24 -12.68
CA ARG A 97 -8.18 -15.84 -14.01
C ARG A 97 -6.71 -15.84 -14.43
N LEU A 98 -5.96 -14.78 -14.14
CA LEU A 98 -4.52 -14.74 -14.40
C LEU A 98 -3.77 -15.78 -13.56
N ASN A 99 -4.22 -16.03 -12.32
CA ASN A 99 -3.63 -16.99 -11.41
C ASN A 99 -3.83 -18.46 -11.87
N GLU A 100 -4.88 -18.76 -12.63
CA GLU A 100 -5.15 -20.12 -13.17
C GLU A 100 -3.99 -20.66 -14.02
N ARG A 101 -3.12 -19.79 -14.56
CA ARG A 101 -1.88 -20.19 -15.25
C ARG A 101 -0.89 -20.94 -14.33
N GLY A 102 -0.94 -20.71 -13.02
CA GLY A 102 -0.08 -21.33 -12.01
C GLY A 102 1.29 -20.67 -11.84
N SER A 103 2.09 -20.49 -12.90
CA SER A 103 3.44 -19.87 -12.82
C SER A 103 3.35 -18.34 -12.82
N VAL A 104 2.79 -17.78 -11.75
CA VAL A 104 2.52 -16.34 -11.60
C VAL A 104 3.02 -15.83 -10.26
N ALA A 105 3.58 -14.62 -10.26
CA ALA A 105 3.92 -13.89 -9.05
C ALA A 105 3.18 -12.55 -9.00
N PHE A 106 2.63 -12.19 -7.83
CA PHE A 106 1.76 -11.04 -7.65
C PHE A 106 2.41 -9.97 -6.76
N LEU A 107 2.50 -8.73 -7.26
CA LEU A 107 2.90 -7.56 -6.50
C LEU A 107 1.66 -6.70 -6.20
N SER A 108 1.31 -6.56 -4.92
CA SER A 108 0.25 -5.65 -4.50
C SER A 108 0.78 -4.23 -4.31
N LEU A 109 -0.02 -3.26 -4.75
CA LEU A 109 0.25 -1.83 -4.64
C LEU A 109 -0.91 -1.17 -3.88
N PRO A 110 -0.98 -1.34 -2.55
CA PRO A 110 -2.07 -0.77 -1.76
C PRO A 110 -1.90 0.75 -1.62
N GLU A 111 -3.03 1.47 -1.53
CA GLU A 111 -3.03 2.89 -1.19
C GLU A 111 -2.52 3.10 0.24
N GLY A 112 -1.41 3.83 0.37
CA GLY A 112 -0.80 4.18 1.65
C GLY A 112 0.20 3.14 2.20
N VAL A 113 1.26 3.65 2.82
CA VAL A 113 2.44 2.88 3.25
C VAL A 113 2.11 1.80 4.29
N ASN A 114 1.10 2.04 5.14
CA ASN A 114 0.74 1.14 6.22
C ASN A 114 -0.42 0.19 5.88
N ALA A 115 -1.03 0.29 4.69
CA ALA A 115 -2.22 -0.48 4.35
C ALA A 115 -1.99 -1.99 4.35
N ALA A 116 -0.84 -2.46 3.85
CA ALA A 116 -0.48 -3.88 3.89
C ALA A 116 -0.36 -4.41 5.34
N GLY A 117 0.27 -3.63 6.22
CA GLY A 117 0.40 -3.98 7.64
C GLY A 117 -0.94 -3.94 8.38
N ALA A 118 -1.76 -2.94 8.10
CA ALA A 118 -3.10 -2.80 8.67
C ALA A 118 -3.99 -4.01 8.29
N ALA A 119 -4.02 -4.36 7.00
CA ALA A 119 -4.76 -5.53 6.52
C ALA A 119 -4.26 -6.84 7.17
N ALA A 120 -2.94 -7.00 7.33
CA ALA A 120 -2.36 -8.18 7.99
C ALA A 120 -2.74 -8.29 9.48
N LEU A 121 -3.08 -7.16 10.13
CA LEU A 121 -3.58 -7.12 11.50
C LEU A 121 -5.12 -7.25 11.59
N GLY A 122 -5.81 -7.43 10.46
CA GLY A 122 -7.27 -7.47 10.40
C GLY A 122 -7.94 -6.11 10.60
N LEU A 123 -7.20 -5.01 10.37
CA LEU A 123 -7.80 -3.68 10.30
C LEU A 123 -8.43 -3.52 8.91
N GLU A 124 -9.74 -3.49 8.90
CA GLU A 124 -10.55 -3.35 7.69
C GLU A 124 -11.16 -1.96 7.60
N GLU A 125 -11.61 -1.57 6.40
CA GLU A 125 -12.42 -0.38 6.26
C GLU A 125 -13.68 -0.50 7.11
N ALA A 126 -14.00 0.57 7.84
CA ALA A 126 -15.24 0.62 8.58
C ALA A 126 -16.41 0.57 7.58
N VAL A 127 -17.23 -0.48 7.67
CA VAL A 127 -18.52 -0.51 6.97
C VAL A 127 -19.32 0.69 7.46
N ALA A 128 -19.83 1.50 6.54
CA ALA A 128 -20.57 2.72 6.85
C ALA A 128 -21.76 2.42 7.79
N GLY A 129 -21.54 2.56 9.09
CA GLY A 129 -22.56 2.82 10.10
C GLY A 129 -22.78 4.33 10.21
N GLY A 130 -23.80 4.74 10.97
CA GLY A 130 -23.99 6.16 11.29
C GLY A 130 -22.75 6.80 11.91
N ALA A 131 -22.74 8.14 12.00
CA ALA A 131 -21.65 8.87 12.62
C ALA A 131 -21.46 8.41 14.08
N PRO A 132 -20.24 8.03 14.51
CA PRO A 132 -19.97 7.63 15.88
C PRO A 132 -19.99 8.85 16.81
N ASP A 133 -20.28 8.63 18.09
CA ASP A 133 -20.21 9.71 19.10
C ASP A 133 -18.78 10.26 19.25
N ALA A 134 -17.77 9.43 19.01
CA ALA A 134 -16.36 9.82 19.03
C ALA A 134 -15.57 9.15 17.91
N ALA A 135 -14.62 9.88 17.34
CA ALA A 135 -13.68 9.38 16.34
C ALA A 135 -12.23 9.62 16.77
N TYR A 136 -11.46 8.53 16.89
CA TYR A 136 -10.01 8.59 17.05
C TYR A 136 -9.33 8.44 15.70
N ILE A 137 -8.63 9.48 15.26
CA ILE A 137 -8.04 9.56 13.93
C ILE A 137 -6.51 9.54 14.06
N TYR A 138 -5.92 8.39 13.74
CA TYR A 138 -4.48 8.18 13.76
C TYR A 138 -3.88 8.55 12.40
N ALA A 139 -3.60 9.84 12.21
CA ALA A 139 -3.05 10.38 10.96
C ALA A 139 -1.52 10.41 10.93
N THR A 140 -0.86 10.33 12.10
CA THR A 140 0.61 10.31 12.22
C THR A 140 1.27 11.46 11.46
N ASP A 141 2.18 11.14 10.54
CA ASP A 141 2.92 12.03 9.65
C ASP A 141 2.27 12.17 8.25
N SER A 142 0.96 12.01 8.16
CA SER A 142 0.22 12.33 6.94
C SER A 142 -0.24 13.79 6.92
N LEU A 143 0.08 14.50 5.84
CA LEU A 143 -0.40 15.86 5.58
C LEU A 143 -1.79 15.89 4.94
N THR A 144 -2.22 14.78 4.35
CA THR A 144 -3.40 14.69 3.48
C THR A 144 -4.42 13.67 3.99
N ALA A 145 -4.33 13.25 5.25
CA ALA A 145 -5.25 12.26 5.82
C ALA A 145 -6.70 12.74 5.80
N THR A 146 -7.56 11.96 5.16
CA THR A 146 -9.01 12.18 5.13
C THR A 146 -9.71 10.99 5.79
N PRO A 147 -10.24 11.13 7.02
CA PRO A 147 -10.94 10.03 7.68
C PRO A 147 -12.23 9.68 6.92
N PRO A 148 -12.57 8.38 6.76
CA PRO A 148 -13.78 7.97 6.04
C PRO A 148 -15.06 8.34 6.80
N VAL A 149 -14.96 8.50 8.12
CA VAL A 149 -16.06 8.87 9.01
C VAL A 149 -15.58 9.91 10.00
N ARG A 150 -16.45 10.88 10.32
CA ARG A 150 -16.27 11.81 11.43
C ARG A 150 -17.27 11.50 12.53
N GLY A 151 -16.86 11.70 13.77
CA GLY A 151 -17.74 11.62 14.93
C GLY A 151 -18.00 12.99 15.56
N ASP A 152 -18.91 13.02 16.53
CA ASP A 152 -19.28 14.25 17.25
C ASP A 152 -18.12 14.80 18.09
N PHE A 153 -17.28 13.91 18.63
CA PHE A 153 -16.04 14.24 19.34
C PHE A 153 -14.82 13.73 18.57
N GLN A 154 -13.94 14.62 18.12
CA GLN A 154 -12.80 14.30 17.28
C GLN A 154 -11.46 14.36 18.05
N ILE A 155 -10.79 13.21 18.14
CA ILE A 155 -9.42 13.10 18.65
C ILE A 155 -8.50 12.86 17.46
N VAL A 156 -7.54 13.76 17.22
CA VAL A 156 -6.59 13.64 16.10
C VAL A 156 -5.20 13.43 16.64
N HIS A 157 -4.58 12.31 16.26
CA HIS A 157 -3.22 11.94 16.64
C HIS A 157 -2.29 12.14 15.43
N SER A 158 -1.54 13.24 15.43
CA SER A 158 -0.69 13.65 14.29
C SER A 158 0.53 14.47 14.76
N CYS A 159 1.59 14.46 13.96
CA CYS A 159 2.76 15.31 14.16
C CYS A 159 2.72 16.60 13.31
N TYR A 160 1.73 16.76 12.43
CA TYR A 160 1.55 17.93 11.59
C TYR A 160 0.32 18.73 11.98
N ARG A 161 0.41 20.05 11.80
CA ARG A 161 -0.75 20.92 11.83
C ARG A 161 -1.41 20.91 10.45
N THR A 162 -2.65 20.45 10.39
CA THR A 162 -3.48 20.33 9.19
C THR A 162 -4.90 20.85 9.48
N GLU A 163 -5.74 20.93 8.45
CA GLU A 163 -7.18 21.21 8.63
C GLU A 163 -7.84 20.22 9.58
N LEU A 164 -7.36 18.96 9.59
CA LEU A 164 -7.85 17.92 10.48
C LEU A 164 -7.53 18.24 11.95
N THR A 165 -6.30 18.65 12.26
CA THR A 165 -5.94 19.03 13.63
C THR A 165 -6.56 20.36 14.07
N ASP A 166 -6.71 21.31 13.15
CA ASP A 166 -7.32 22.62 13.45
C ASP A 166 -8.81 22.49 13.79
N GLY A 167 -9.48 21.45 13.27
CA GLY A 167 -10.89 21.13 13.56
C GLY A 167 -11.11 20.10 14.66
N ALA A 168 -10.07 19.63 15.36
CA ALA A 168 -10.20 18.58 16.38
C ALA A 168 -10.57 19.15 17.76
N ASP A 169 -11.31 18.38 18.56
CA ASP A 169 -11.54 18.70 19.98
C ASP A 169 -10.29 18.43 20.82
N VAL A 170 -9.55 17.39 20.47
CA VAL A 170 -8.29 17.00 21.11
C VAL A 170 -7.25 16.69 20.05
N VAL A 171 -6.08 17.32 20.16
CA VAL A 171 -4.90 16.95 19.39
C VAL A 171 -3.92 16.23 20.29
N LEU A 172 -3.58 15.00 19.92
CA LEU A 172 -2.51 14.23 20.54
C LEU A 172 -1.28 14.32 19.64
N PRO A 173 -0.11 14.72 20.15
CA PRO A 173 1.10 14.74 19.33
C PRO A 173 1.58 13.33 19.01
N ALA A 174 1.66 13.02 17.71
CA ALA A 174 2.32 11.81 17.23
C ALA A 174 3.82 12.09 17.01
N LEU A 175 4.61 11.02 16.97
CA LEU A 175 5.98 11.12 16.47
C LEU A 175 5.99 11.19 14.93
N HIS A 176 7.00 11.84 14.36
CA HIS A 176 7.32 11.71 12.94
C HIS A 176 7.98 10.34 12.68
N TRP A 177 7.86 9.76 11.48
CA TRP A 177 8.39 8.42 11.21
C TRP A 177 9.91 8.29 11.49
N THR A 178 10.67 9.38 11.34
CA THR A 178 12.12 9.42 11.66
C THR A 178 12.43 9.39 13.17
N GLU A 179 11.46 9.66 14.02
CA GLU A 179 11.55 9.60 15.49
C GLU A 179 11.14 8.22 16.04
N LYS A 180 10.49 7.40 15.21
CA LYS A 180 9.92 6.10 15.59
C LYS A 180 10.93 4.97 15.44
N GLU A 181 10.69 3.93 16.22
CA GLU A 181 11.31 2.61 16.05
C GLU A 181 10.20 1.57 15.94
N GLY A 182 10.28 0.72 14.92
CA GLY A 182 9.24 -0.26 14.66
C GLY A 182 9.45 -1.00 13.36
N HIS A 183 8.34 -1.38 12.73
CA HIS A 183 8.36 -2.14 11.49
C HIS A 183 7.30 -1.63 10.53
N PHE A 184 7.55 -1.79 9.23
CA PHE A 184 6.54 -1.63 8.19
C PHE A 184 6.55 -2.85 7.28
N THR A 185 5.39 -3.16 6.69
CA THR A 185 5.25 -4.26 5.73
C THR A 185 5.45 -3.70 4.33
N GLY A 186 6.47 -4.18 3.62
CA GLY A 186 6.74 -3.79 2.24
C GLY A 186 5.67 -4.32 1.27
N PRO A 187 5.63 -3.80 0.03
CA PRO A 187 4.73 -4.32 -1.02
C PRO A 187 4.98 -5.79 -1.38
N SER A 188 6.18 -6.31 -1.13
CA SER A 188 6.53 -7.73 -1.25
C SER A 188 6.22 -8.54 0.00
N GLY A 189 5.53 -7.96 0.99
CA GLY A 189 5.06 -8.64 2.21
C GLY A 189 6.15 -8.80 3.26
N ASP A 190 7.36 -8.35 2.96
CA ASP A 190 8.50 -8.40 3.85
C ASP A 190 8.37 -7.37 4.99
N LEU A 191 8.58 -7.82 6.22
CA LEU A 191 8.66 -6.94 7.37
C LEU A 191 10.01 -6.24 7.37
N ARG A 192 10.00 -4.91 7.37
CA ARG A 192 11.19 -4.06 7.38
C ARG A 192 11.28 -3.27 8.66
N THR A 193 12.48 -3.20 9.22
CA THR A 193 12.74 -2.43 10.43
C THR A 193 12.84 -0.94 10.10
N VAL A 194 12.15 -0.13 10.89
CA VAL A 194 12.31 1.32 10.97
C VAL A 194 13.14 1.61 12.21
N ASN A 195 14.29 2.26 12.02
CA ASN A 195 15.14 2.71 13.10
C ASN A 195 14.97 4.21 13.30
N ARG A 196 15.02 4.63 14.55
CA ARG A 196 15.04 6.05 14.90
C ARG A 196 16.28 6.73 14.32
N VAL A 197 16.08 7.85 13.64
CA VAL A 197 17.14 8.67 13.04
C VAL A 197 17.36 9.96 13.82
N VAL A 198 16.31 10.49 14.45
CA VAL A 198 16.36 11.73 15.25
C VAL A 198 15.83 11.50 16.66
N ALA A 199 16.28 12.29 17.63
CA ALA A 199 15.84 12.15 19.02
C ALA A 199 14.36 12.49 19.16
N VAL A 200 13.65 11.74 20.00
CA VAL A 200 12.25 12.01 20.35
C VAL A 200 12.19 13.31 21.16
N PRO A 201 11.31 14.27 20.81
CA PRO A 201 11.11 15.47 21.59
C PRO A 201 10.71 15.13 23.04
N GLN A 202 11.28 15.84 24.03
CA GLN A 202 11.04 15.54 25.45
C GLN A 202 9.57 15.64 25.88
N TRP A 203 8.76 16.40 25.13
CA TRP A 203 7.35 16.62 25.39
C TRP A 203 6.43 15.62 24.67
N ALA A 204 6.98 14.78 23.78
CA ALA A 204 6.24 13.78 23.03
C ALA A 204 6.42 12.38 23.63
N ARG A 205 5.47 11.48 23.35
CA ARG A 205 5.50 10.07 23.76
C ARG A 205 5.46 9.18 22.52
N ASP A 206 5.86 7.91 22.65
CA ASP A 206 5.66 6.95 21.56
C ASP A 206 4.15 6.77 21.32
N ASP A 207 3.76 6.63 20.06
CA ASP A 207 2.35 6.52 19.69
C ASP A 207 1.68 5.32 20.38
N ARG A 208 2.44 4.23 20.63
CA ARG A 208 1.94 3.05 21.37
C ARG A 208 1.74 3.33 22.85
N ASP A 209 2.57 4.18 23.46
CA ASP A 209 2.44 4.57 24.87
C ASP A 209 1.18 5.43 25.04
N VAL A 210 0.92 6.34 24.11
CA VAL A 210 -0.31 7.15 24.07
C VAL A 210 -1.54 6.25 23.96
N LEU A 211 -1.55 5.31 23.02
CA LEU A 211 -2.65 4.36 22.86
C LEU A 211 -2.85 3.50 24.11
N SER A 212 -1.77 2.96 24.67
CA SER A 212 -1.81 2.13 25.89
C SER A 212 -2.41 2.91 27.07
N ALA A 213 -2.01 4.16 27.25
CA ALA A 213 -2.54 5.03 28.30
C ALA A 213 -4.05 5.31 28.12
N LEU A 214 -4.52 5.51 26.88
CA LEU A 214 -5.94 5.74 26.59
C LEU A 214 -6.82 4.52 26.91
N VAL A 215 -6.31 3.31 26.67
CA VAL A 215 -7.05 2.06 26.95
C VAL A 215 -6.81 1.51 28.36
N GLY A 216 -6.08 2.24 29.21
CA GLY A 216 -5.80 1.84 30.59
C GLY A 216 -4.87 0.63 30.73
N LEU A 217 -4.10 0.30 29.68
CA LEU A 217 -3.02 -0.68 29.77
C LEU A 217 -1.82 0.00 30.45
N THR A 218 -1.30 -0.60 31.51
CA THR A 218 -0.02 -0.16 32.11
C THR A 218 1.07 -0.18 31.03
N GLU A 219 1.93 0.85 31.02
CA GLU A 219 3.02 1.04 30.05
C GLU A 219 3.59 -0.30 29.58
N VAL A 220 3.45 -0.59 28.28
CA VAL A 220 4.09 -1.75 27.66
C VAL A 220 5.59 -1.45 27.66
N SER A 221 6.25 -1.79 28.76
CA SER A 221 7.71 -1.66 28.88
C SER A 221 8.37 -2.41 27.72
N ARG A 222 9.28 -1.70 27.06
CA ARG A 222 10.04 -2.12 25.86
C ARG A 222 10.71 -3.49 26.00
#